data_AF-A0A8I2AH95-F1
#
_entry.id   AF-A0A8I2AH95-F1
#
_cell.length_a   1.000
_cell.length_b   1.000
_cell.length_c   1.000
_cell.angle_alpha   90.00
_cell.angle_beta   90.00
_cell.angle_gamma   90.00
#
_symmetry.space_group_name_H-M   'P 1'
#
loop_
_entity.id
_entity.type
_entity.pdbx_description
1 polymer ?
#
loop_
_entity_poly.entity_id
_entity_poly.type
_entity_poly.pdbx_seq_one_letter_code
_entity_poly.pdbx_strand_id
1 'polypeptide(L)'
;MLAITPHLLLTTPTETTSVLPSSLPIEDKVKKLFAEYTATASQEKKALTENVNNIDPSNPTQLLQFQNRVGNYSLTMNMISTLTHKSVSAIDTVLKAQ
;
A
#
# COMPACT_ATOMS: atom_id res chain seq x y z
N MET A 1 30.62 -19.59 7.43
CA MET A 1 30.05 -18.51 6.59
C MET A 1 28.68 -18.98 6.11
N LEU A 2 27.59 -18.48 6.70
CA LEU A 2 26.24 -18.86 6.30
C LEU A 2 25.79 -18.00 5.11
N ALA A 3 25.50 -18.64 3.99
CA ALA A 3 24.92 -18.01 2.82
C ALA A 3 23.45 -17.65 3.13
N ILE A 4 23.14 -16.36 3.13
CA ILE A 4 21.77 -15.85 3.25
C ILE A 4 21.22 -15.76 1.82
N THR A 5 20.39 -16.72 1.44
CA THR A 5 19.64 -16.68 0.18
C THR A 5 18.52 -15.65 0.32
N PRO A 6 18.45 -14.59 -0.51
CA PRO A 6 17.32 -13.69 -0.49
C PRO A 6 16.15 -14.36 -1.21
N HIS A 7 15.20 -14.92 -0.45
CA HIS A 7 13.90 -15.27 -0.99
C HIS A 7 13.09 -13.99 -1.20
N LEU A 8 13.37 -13.29 -2.29
CA LEU A 8 12.43 -12.34 -2.90
C LEU A 8 11.27 -13.17 -3.46
N LEU A 9 10.33 -13.53 -2.59
CA LEU A 9 9.01 -13.96 -3.03
C LEU A 9 8.30 -12.70 -3.52
N LEU A 10 8.48 -12.41 -4.81
CA LEU A 10 7.63 -11.50 -5.54
C LEU A 10 6.25 -12.15 -5.53
N THR A 11 5.42 -11.83 -4.53
CA THR A 11 4.03 -12.24 -4.51
C THR A 11 3.42 -11.69 -5.78
N THR A 12 3.10 -12.59 -6.71
CA THR A 12 2.23 -12.35 -7.85
C THR A 12 1.08 -11.46 -7.37
N PRO A 13 0.76 -10.35 -8.06
CA PRO A 13 -0.45 -9.62 -7.74
C PRO A 13 -1.59 -10.59 -7.97
N THR A 14 -2.13 -11.15 -6.89
CA THR A 14 -3.40 -11.83 -6.92
C THR A 14 -4.36 -10.84 -7.55
N GLU A 15 -4.78 -11.12 -8.78
CA GLU A 15 -5.96 -10.52 -9.38
C GLU A 15 -7.12 -10.79 -8.43
N THR A 16 -7.30 -9.95 -7.42
CA THR A 16 -8.64 -9.58 -7.00
C THR A 16 -9.20 -8.80 -8.18
N THR A 17 -9.76 -9.52 -9.15
CA THR A 17 -10.61 -8.97 -10.18
C THR A 17 -11.79 -8.31 -9.46
N SER A 18 -11.61 -7.06 -9.04
CA SER A 18 -12.72 -6.17 -8.82
C SER A 18 -13.35 -5.99 -10.19
N VAL A 19 -14.45 -6.69 -10.42
CA VAL A 19 -15.29 -6.60 -11.63
C VAL A 19 -15.93 -5.21 -11.63
N LEU A 20 -15.11 -4.19 -11.86
CA LEU A 20 -15.62 -2.89 -12.25
C LEU A 20 -16.06 -3.07 -13.71
N PRO A 21 -17.35 -2.88 -14.03
CA PRO A 21 -17.82 -3.00 -15.39
C PRO A 21 -16.97 -2.08 -16.27
N SER A 22 -16.46 -2.62 -17.38
CA SER A 22 -15.53 -1.94 -18.30
C SER A 22 -16.10 -0.68 -18.96
N SER A 23 -17.37 -0.36 -18.69
CA SER A 23 -18.11 0.79 -19.20
C SER A 23 -18.11 2.02 -18.27
N LEU A 24 -17.53 1.95 -17.08
CA LEU A 24 -17.47 3.10 -16.18
C LEU A 24 -16.42 4.11 -16.65
N PRO A 25 -16.73 5.43 -16.64
CA PRO A 25 -15.74 6.47 -16.85
C PRO A 25 -14.52 6.28 -15.94
N ILE A 26 -13.33 6.55 -16.48
CA ILE A 26 -12.06 6.39 -15.74
C ILE A 26 -12.07 7.19 -14.43
N GLU A 27 -12.69 8.37 -14.44
CA GLU A 27 -12.83 9.23 -13.27
C GLU A 27 -13.61 8.54 -12.14
N ASP A 28 -14.75 7.92 -12.45
CA ASP A 28 -15.59 7.23 -11.46
C ASP A 28 -14.89 5.98 -10.92
N LYS A 29 -14.15 5.27 -11.78
CA LYS A 29 -13.30 4.14 -11.39
C LYS A 29 -12.21 4.58 -10.41
N VAL A 30 -11.52 5.68 -10.67
CA VAL A 30 -10.49 6.23 -9.79
C VAL A 30 -11.09 6.68 -8.45
N LYS A 31 -12.22 7.41 -8.47
CA LYS A 31 -12.91 7.85 -7.25
C LYS A 31 -13.29 6.68 -6.36
N LYS A 32 -13.87 5.62 -6.94
CA LYS A 32 -14.26 4.42 -6.20
C LYS A 32 -13.06 3.71 -5.57
N LEU A 33 -12.03 3.43 -6.38
CA LEU A 33 -10.82 2.74 -5.89
C LEU A 33 -10.10 3.57 -4.82
N PHE A 34 -10.05 4.89 -4.98
CA PHE A 34 -9.47 5.78 -3.98
C PHE A 34 -10.26 5.78 -2.67
N ALA A 35 -11.59 5.82 -2.73
CA ALA A 35 -12.45 5.78 -1.54
C ALA A 35 -12.29 4.45 -0.78
N GLU A 36 -12.33 3.32 -1.49
CA GLU A 36 -12.12 1.98 -0.93
C GLU A 36 -10.74 1.86 -0.27
N TYR A 37 -9.69 2.31 -0.98
CA TYR A 37 -8.33 2.26 -0.46
C TYR A 37 -8.15 3.16 0.76
N THR A 38 -8.69 4.39 0.75
CA THR A 38 -8.56 5.34 1.85
C THR A 38 -9.23 4.84 3.13
N ALA A 39 -10.40 4.22 3.01
CA ALA A 39 -11.08 3.58 4.13
C ALA A 39 -10.22 2.44 4.71
N THR A 40 -9.72 1.57 3.85
CA THR A 40 -8.86 0.43 4.24
C THR A 40 -7.57 0.89 4.93
N ALA A 41 -6.89 1.88 4.36
CA ALA A 41 -5.66 2.44 4.91
C ALA A 41 -5.88 3.13 6.27
N SER A 42 -6.98 3.85 6.42
CA SER A 42 -7.33 4.51 7.69
C SER A 42 -7.63 3.49 8.78
N GLN A 43 -8.35 2.42 8.43
CA GLN A 43 -8.63 1.31 9.33
C GLN A 43 -7.35 0.58 9.73
N GLU A 44 -6.44 0.34 8.77
CA GLU A 44 -5.15 -0.30 9.04
C GLU A 44 -4.29 0.54 10.00
N LYS A 45 -4.20 1.85 9.76
CA LYS A 45 -3.49 2.77 10.68
C LYS A 45 -4.07 2.72 12.10
N LYS A 46 -5.40 2.73 12.23
CA LYS A 46 -6.07 2.60 13.53
C LYS A 46 -5.74 1.26 14.18
N ALA A 47 -5.85 0.16 13.44
CA ALA A 47 -5.55 -1.17 13.94
C ALA A 47 -4.08 -1.34 14.37
N LEU A 48 -3.12 -0.71 13.67
CA LEU A 48 -1.71 -0.67 14.08
C LEU A 48 -1.53 0.10 15.40
N THR A 49 -2.21 1.24 15.54
CA THR A 49 -2.18 2.05 16.76
C THR A 49 -2.82 1.34 17.94
N GLU A 50 -3.89 0.58 17.72
CA GLU A 50 -4.49 -0.26 18.75
C GLU A 50 -3.61 -1.46 19.08
N ASN A 51 -2.97 -2.08 18.09
CA ASN A 51 -2.06 -3.21 18.31
C ASN A 51 -0.89 -2.84 19.22
N VAL A 52 -0.22 -1.71 18.96
CA VAL A 52 0.95 -1.32 19.76
C VAL A 52 0.63 -1.15 21.25
N ASN A 53 -0.60 -0.74 21.58
CA ASN A 53 -1.04 -0.59 22.97
C ASN A 53 -1.36 -1.93 23.66
N ASN A 54 -1.53 -3.01 22.89
CA ASN A 54 -1.95 -4.33 23.37
C ASN A 54 -0.88 -5.41 23.20
N ILE A 55 0.24 -5.11 22.51
CA ILE A 55 1.34 -6.05 22.32
C ILE A 55 2.13 -6.18 23.61
N ASP A 56 2.45 -7.43 23.99
CA ASP A 56 3.38 -7.71 25.07
C ASP A 56 4.81 -7.32 24.65
N PRO A 57 5.43 -6.31 25.30
CA PRO A 57 6.78 -5.86 24.96
C PRO A 57 7.86 -6.92 25.26
N SER A 58 7.53 -7.97 26.01
CA SER A 58 8.45 -9.08 26.31
C SER A 58 8.37 -10.20 25.29
N ASN A 59 7.43 -10.14 24.33
CA ASN A 59 7.25 -11.17 23.31
C ASN A 59 7.91 -10.78 21.97
N PRO A 60 9.13 -11.24 21.67
CA PRO A 60 9.86 -10.84 20.47
C PRO A 60 9.17 -11.28 19.17
N THR A 61 8.39 -12.37 19.19
CA THR A 61 7.66 -12.83 17.99
C THR A 61 6.54 -11.87 17.63
N GLN A 62 5.77 -11.40 18.62
CA GLN A 62 4.71 -10.41 18.40
C GLN A 62 5.28 -9.07 17.93
N LEU A 63 6.40 -8.64 18.52
CA LEU A 63 7.09 -7.41 18.11
C LEU A 63 7.59 -7.47 16.67
N LEU A 64 8.20 -8.58 16.24
CA LEU A 64 8.65 -8.74 14.86
C LEU A 64 7.50 -8.75 13.86
N GLN A 65 6.39 -9.43 14.19
CA GLN A 65 5.20 -9.42 13.34
C GLN A 65 4.60 -8.01 13.21
N PHE A 66 4.50 -7.30 14.33
CA PHE A 66 4.04 -5.92 14.34
C PHE A 66 4.95 -5.00 13.51
N GLN A 67 6.27 -5.11 13.68
CA GLN A 67 7.24 -4.35 12.91
C GLN A 67 7.11 -4.61 11.40
N ASN A 68 6.96 -5.86 10.98
CA ASN A 68 6.75 -6.21 9.58
C ASN A 68 5.47 -5.56 9.03
N ARG A 69 4.38 -5.60 9.80
CA ARG A 69 3.10 -5.00 9.40
C ARG A 69 3.20 -3.48 9.26
N VAL A 70 3.83 -2.80 10.23
CA VAL A 70 4.10 -1.35 10.15
C VAL A 70 4.99 -1.01 8.95
N GLY A 71 6.03 -1.80 8.72
CA GLY A 71 6.93 -1.63 7.57
C GLY A 71 6.19 -1.75 6.24
N ASN A 72 5.33 -2.76 6.08
CA ASN A 72 4.53 -2.96 4.88
C ASN A 72 3.52 -1.81 4.64
N TYR A 73 2.89 -1.31 5.70
CA TYR A 73 2.02 -0.12 5.62
C TYR A 73 2.80 1.11 5.12
N SER A 74 3.96 1.38 5.72
CA SER A 74 4.81 2.51 5.33
C SER A 74 5.30 2.41 3.89
N LEU A 75 5.77 1.23 3.49
CA LEU A 75 6.25 0.97 2.13
C LEU A 75 5.15 1.20 1.09
N THR A 76 3.95 0.68 1.33
CA THR A 76 2.80 0.86 0.44
C THR A 76 2.44 2.35 0.29
N MET A 77 2.39 3.10 1.40
CA MET A 77 2.09 4.53 1.34
C MET A 77 3.15 5.34 0.59
N ASN A 78 4.42 5.01 0.78
CA ASN A 78 5.51 5.66 0.05
C ASN A 78 5.42 5.39 -1.46
N MET A 79 5.09 4.15 -1.85
CA MET A 79 4.88 3.80 -3.26
C MET A 79 3.74 4.60 -3.88
N ILE A 80 2.59 4.67 -3.21
CA ILE A 80 1.42 5.41 -3.71
C ILE A 80 1.73 6.91 -3.84
N SER A 81 2.36 7.50 -2.83
CA SER A 81 2.78 8.91 -2.87
C SER A 81 3.72 9.18 -4.05
N THR A 82 4.74 8.32 -4.20
CA THR A 82 5.72 8.43 -5.28
C THR A 82 5.08 8.29 -6.66
N LEU A 83 4.22 7.29 -6.84
CA LEU A 83 3.54 7.05 -8.10
C LEU A 83 2.61 8.22 -8.44
N THR A 84 1.81 8.68 -7.48
CA THR A 84 0.92 9.84 -7.63
C THR A 84 1.71 11.08 -8.08
N HIS A 85 2.80 11.39 -7.37
CA HIS A 85 3.65 12.52 -7.71
C HIS A 85 4.25 12.41 -9.12
N LYS A 86 4.76 11.23 -9.49
CA LYS A 86 5.33 10.99 -10.83
C LYS A 86 4.28 11.08 -11.93
N SER A 87 3.07 10.56 -11.71
CA SER A 87 1.96 10.63 -12.67
C SER A 87 1.55 12.08 -12.94
N VAL A 88 1.37 12.89 -11.89
CA VAL A 88 1.05 14.32 -12.04
C VAL A 88 2.18 15.06 -12.73
N SER A 89 3.43 14.81 -12.34
CA SER A 89 4.61 15.43 -12.98
C SER A 89 4.69 15.11 -14.48
N ALA A 90 4.35 13.89 -14.88
CA ALA A 90 4.33 13.49 -16.29
C ALA A 90 3.24 14.24 -17.08
N ILE A 91 2.04 14.41 -16.51
CA ILE A 91 0.95 15.19 -17.10
C ILE A 91 1.39 16.65 -17.26
N ASP A 92 1.94 17.26 -16.21
CA ASP A 92 2.43 18.64 -16.26
C ASP A 92 3.50 18.84 -17.32
N THR A 93 4.40 17.87 -17.48
CA THR A 93 5.45 17.90 -18.50
C THR A 93 4.85 17.92 -19.91
N VAL A 94 3.84 17.08 -20.17
CA VAL A 94 3.17 17.01 -21.47
C VAL A 94 2.35 18.27 -21.76
N LEU A 95 1.70 18.85 -20.74
CA LEU A 95 0.92 20.09 -20.90
C LEU A 95 1.80 21.31 -21.16
N LYS A 96 2.99 21.38 -20.54
CA LYS A 96 3.94 22.50 -20.75
C LYS A 96 4.74 22.41 -22.05
N ALA A 97 4.82 21.22 -22.66
CA ALA A 97 5.54 20.99 -23.90
C ALA A 97 4.72 21.33 -25.17
N GLN A 98 3.44 21.69 -25.00
CA GLN A 98 2.54 22.18 -26.05
C GLN A 98 2.50 23.70 -26.05
#